data_AF-A0A542IUL8-F1
#
_entry.id   AF-A0A542IUL8-F1
#
_cell.length_a   1.000
_cell.length_b   1.000
_cell.length_c   1.000
_cell.angle_alpha   90.00
_cell.angle_beta   90.00
_cell.angle_gamma   90.00
#
_symmetry.space_group_name_H-M   'P 1'
#
loop_
_entity.id
_entity.type
_entity.pdbx_description
1 polymer ?
#
loop_
_entity_poly.entity_id
_entity_poly.type
_entity_poly.pdbx_seq_one_letter_code
_entity_poly.pdbx_strand_id
1 'polypeptide(L)'
;MTEHDTSGTDPSAGLEQEQSRLLRKALLRSRLKHGDLWLRYFSIGGNVGEYEVDAYIQSLLSLPPSQRDLLAHAANELIDELPPLPRAPYLEDLTK
;
A
#
# COMPACT_ATOMS: atom_id res chain seq x y z
N MET A 1 -12.01 -33.38 29.64
CA MET A 1 -10.99 -32.34 29.84
C MET A 1 -10.68 -31.79 28.46
N THR A 2 -11.12 -30.58 28.18
CA THR A 2 -11.16 -29.96 26.86
C THR A 2 -9.78 -29.47 26.45
N GLU A 3 -9.20 -30.06 25.42
CA GLU A 3 -8.09 -29.47 24.68
C GLU A 3 -8.68 -28.78 23.44
N HIS A 4 -9.04 -27.51 23.60
CA HIS A 4 -9.21 -26.59 22.48
C HIS A 4 -7.82 -26.09 22.09
N ASP A 5 -7.13 -26.83 21.22
CA ASP A 5 -5.99 -26.29 20.50
C ASP A 5 -6.44 -25.90 19.09
N THR A 6 -6.88 -24.65 18.97
CA THR A 6 -7.07 -23.98 17.68
C THR A 6 -6.11 -22.82 17.59
N SER A 7 -4.80 -23.08 17.69
CA SER A 7 -3.79 -22.15 17.16
C SER A 7 -3.64 -22.38 15.65
N GLY A 8 -4.73 -22.16 14.92
CA GLY A 8 -4.72 -22.06 13.47
C GLY A 8 -4.63 -20.59 13.11
N THR A 9 -3.42 -20.04 12.94
CA THR A 9 -3.26 -18.75 12.28
C THR A 9 -3.92 -18.89 10.90
N ASP A 10 -5.03 -18.16 10.69
CA ASP A 10 -5.70 -18.15 9.41
C ASP A 10 -4.67 -17.74 8.33
N PRO A 11 -4.37 -18.60 7.32
CA PRO A 11 -3.41 -18.26 6.28
C PRO A 11 -3.80 -16.97 5.54
N SER A 12 -5.08 -16.61 5.53
CA SER A 12 -5.55 -15.34 4.96
C SER A 12 -5.10 -14.10 5.74
N ALA A 13 -4.93 -14.21 7.07
CA ALA A 13 -4.45 -13.13 7.92
C ALA A 13 -2.97 -12.83 7.68
N GLY A 14 -2.16 -13.86 7.45
CA GLY A 14 -0.76 -13.71 7.05
C GLY A 14 -0.60 -13.01 5.70
N LEU A 15 -1.46 -13.35 4.73
CA LEU A 15 -1.48 -12.70 3.41
C LEU A 15 -1.93 -11.24 3.49
N GLU A 16 -2.92 -10.93 4.33
CA GLU A 16 -3.37 -9.55 4.54
C GLU A 16 -2.25 -8.66 5.12
N GLN A 17 -1.58 -9.13 6.17
CA GLN A 17 -0.46 -8.40 6.78
C GLN A 17 0.68 -8.20 5.78
N GLU A 18 0.99 -9.20 4.97
CA GLU A 18 2.02 -9.09 3.93
C GLU A 18 1.61 -8.07 2.86
N GLN A 19 0.35 -8.08 2.40
CA GLN A 19 -0.16 -7.11 1.43
C GLN A 19 -0.09 -5.68 1.96
N SER A 20 -0.55 -5.43 3.19
CA SER A 20 -0.46 -4.14 3.87
C SER A 20 1.00 -3.66 3.99
N ARG A 21 1.91 -4.56 4.40
CA ARG A 21 3.34 -4.26 4.54
C ARG A 21 3.98 -3.89 3.20
N LEU A 22 3.66 -4.61 2.13
CA LEU A 22 4.18 -4.34 0.79
C LEU A 22 3.61 -3.03 0.21
N LEU A 23 2.33 -2.76 0.41
CA LEU A 23 1.71 -1.48 0.07
C LEU A 23 2.42 -0.32 0.76
N ARG A 24 2.61 -0.40 2.08
CA ARG A 24 3.33 0.62 2.86
C ARG A 24 4.75 0.86 2.31
N LYS A 25 5.45 -0.22 1.97
CA LYS A 25 6.80 -0.14 1.39
C LYS A 25 6.81 0.55 0.02
N ALA A 26 5.78 0.32 -0.81
CA ALA A 26 5.64 0.99 -2.10
C ALA A 26 5.46 2.51 -1.91
N LEU A 27 4.53 2.92 -1.03
CA LEU A 27 4.27 4.34 -0.71
C LEU A 27 5.52 5.06 -0.20
N LEU A 28 6.28 4.42 0.71
CA LEU A 28 7.52 4.99 1.24
C LEU A 28 8.58 5.19 0.15
N ARG A 29 8.69 4.26 -0.81
CA ARG A 29 9.66 4.35 -1.90
C ARG A 29 9.29 5.40 -2.93
N SER A 30 8.00 5.54 -3.22
CA SER A 30 7.47 6.53 -4.16
C SER A 30 7.26 7.92 -3.53
N ARG A 31 7.43 8.04 -2.21
CA ARG A 31 7.17 9.28 -1.44
C ARG A 31 5.73 9.78 -1.59
N LEU A 32 4.80 8.87 -1.88
CA LEU A 32 3.37 9.18 -1.94
C LEU A 32 2.84 9.40 -0.54
N LYS A 33 1.98 10.41 -0.38
CA LYS A 33 1.27 10.64 0.89
C LYS A 33 0.06 9.73 0.94
N HIS A 34 -0.34 9.35 2.16
CA HIS A 34 -1.52 8.51 2.35
C HIS A 34 -2.81 9.20 1.88
N GLY A 35 -2.93 10.52 2.03
CA GLY A 35 -4.07 11.28 1.50
C GLY A 35 -4.18 11.24 -0.02
N ASP A 36 -3.06 11.26 -0.75
CA ASP A 36 -3.05 11.13 -2.22
C ASP A 36 -3.54 9.73 -2.64
N LEU A 37 -3.08 8.69 -1.93
CA LEU A 37 -3.55 7.33 -2.11
C LEU A 37 -5.05 7.22 -1.84
N TRP A 38 -5.52 7.75 -0.71
CA TRP A 38 -6.93 7.71 -0.35
C TRP A 38 -7.80 8.41 -1.39
N LEU A 39 -7.39 9.59 -1.87
CA LEU A 39 -8.13 10.31 -2.90
C LEU A 39 -8.21 9.52 -4.20
N ARG A 40 -7.10 8.92 -4.65
CA ARG A 40 -7.10 8.04 -5.84
C ARG A 40 -8.01 6.84 -5.64
N TYR A 41 -7.84 6.12 -4.54
CA TYR A 41 -8.67 4.96 -4.16
C TYR A 41 -10.16 5.30 -4.13
N PHE A 42 -10.54 6.43 -3.53
CA PHE A 42 -11.91 6.91 -3.48
C PHE A 42 -12.45 7.22 -4.89
N SER A 43 -11.65 7.84 -5.75
CA SER A 43 -12.05 8.17 -7.13
C SER A 43 -12.35 6.96 -8.01
N ILE A 44 -11.78 5.79 -7.68
CA ILE A 44 -11.96 4.53 -8.42
C ILE A 44 -12.95 3.56 -7.76
N GLY A 45 -13.78 4.06 -6.83
CA GLY A 45 -14.85 3.28 -6.20
C GLY A 45 -14.54 2.74 -4.80
N GLY A 46 -13.46 3.22 -4.19
CA GLY A 46 -13.16 2.97 -2.78
C GLY A 46 -14.23 3.53 -1.87
N ASN A 47 -14.60 2.76 -0.84
CA ASN A 47 -15.73 3.08 0.03
C ASN A 47 -15.39 3.18 1.53
N VAL A 48 -14.12 2.99 1.90
CA VAL A 48 -13.66 3.17 3.28
C VAL A 48 -13.08 4.58 3.51
N GLY A 49 -13.16 5.05 4.74
CA GLY A 49 -12.68 6.38 5.12
C GLY A 49 -11.15 6.48 5.13
N GLU A 50 -10.63 7.70 5.08
CA GLU A 50 -9.18 7.99 5.09
C GLU A 50 -8.48 7.37 6.30
N TYR A 51 -9.07 7.50 7.50
CA TYR A 51 -8.53 6.91 8.72
C TYR A 51 -8.52 5.37 8.70
N GLU A 52 -9.48 4.72 8.05
CA GLU A 52 -9.52 3.27 7.89
C GLU A 52 -8.42 2.80 6.93
N VAL A 53 -8.19 3.54 5.85
CA VAL A 53 -7.06 3.32 4.94
C VAL A 53 -5.73 3.46 5.69
N ASP A 54 -5.56 4.51 6.50
CA ASP A 54 -4.36 4.70 7.32
C ASP A 54 -4.14 3.57 8.30
N ALA A 55 -5.20 3.13 8.99
CA ALA A 55 -5.13 2.01 9.91
C ALA A 55 -4.77 0.70 9.19
N TYR A 56 -5.33 0.46 8.00
CA TYR A 56 -4.98 -0.70 7.18
C TYR A 56 -3.51 -0.67 6.74
N ILE A 57 -2.99 0.47 6.28
CA ILE A 57 -1.56 0.63 5.90
C ILE A 57 -0.62 0.37 7.08
N GLN A 58 -1.08 0.66 8.31
CA GLN A 58 -0.35 0.37 9.55
C GLN A 58 -0.58 -1.04 10.09
N SER A 59 -1.36 -1.87 9.39
CA SER A 59 -1.76 -3.22 9.83
C SER A 59 -2.51 -3.22 11.17
N LEU A 60 -3.24 -2.13 11.46
CA LEU A 60 -4.06 -1.94 12.66
C LEU A 60 -5.55 -2.24 12.41
N LEU A 61 -5.97 -2.35 11.15
CA LEU A 61 -7.32 -2.64 10.73
C LEU A 61 -7.28 -3.64 9.56
N SER A 62 -8.20 -4.61 9.56
CA SER A 62 -8.41 -5.50 8.42
C SER A 62 -9.45 -4.93 7.47
N LEU A 63 -9.24 -5.09 6.16
CA LEU A 63 -10.16 -4.67 5.12
C LEU A 63 -10.60 -5.85 4.24
N PRO A 64 -11.78 -5.77 3.60
CA PRO A 64 -12.20 -6.76 2.61
C PRO A 64 -11.15 -6.88 1.48
N PRO A 65 -10.89 -8.09 0.94
CA PRO A 65 -9.92 -8.28 -0.14
C PRO A 65 -10.09 -7.32 -1.32
N SER A 66 -11.34 -7.05 -1.73
CA SER A 66 -11.64 -6.12 -2.82
C SER A 66 -11.16 -4.69 -2.54
N GLN A 67 -11.24 -4.23 -1.30
CA GLN A 67 -10.76 -2.91 -0.90
C GLN A 67 -9.24 -2.86 -0.84
N ARG A 68 -8.60 -3.94 -0.40
CA ARG A 68 -7.14 -4.08 -0.36
C ARG A 68 -6.53 -4.06 -1.76
N ASP A 69 -7.14 -4.78 -2.69
CA ASP A 69 -6.71 -4.81 -4.08
C ASP A 69 -6.93 -3.46 -4.76
N LEU A 70 -8.01 -2.75 -4.43
CA LEU A 70 -8.27 -1.41 -4.95
C LEU A 70 -7.25 -0.39 -4.44
N LEU A 71 -6.83 -0.48 -3.17
CA LEU A 71 -5.72 0.33 -2.63
C LEU A 71 -4.39 0.02 -3.34
N ALA A 72 -4.11 -1.25 -3.61
CA ALA A 72 -2.93 -1.62 -4.38
C ALA A 72 -2.98 -1.07 -5.82
N HIS A 73 -4.14 -1.13 -6.46
CA HIS A 73 -4.34 -0.57 -7.79
C HIS A 73 -4.15 0.95 -7.82
N ALA A 74 -4.77 1.68 -6.88
CA ALA A 74 -4.59 3.12 -6.73
C ALA A 74 -3.13 3.52 -6.50
N ALA A 75 -2.41 2.77 -5.66
CA ALA A 75 -0.99 3.00 -5.41
C ALA A 75 -0.15 2.79 -6.68
N ASN A 76 -0.44 1.74 -7.44
CA ASN A 76 0.28 1.45 -8.69
C ASN A 76 0.02 2.54 -9.74
N GLU A 77 -1.22 3.00 -9.91
CA GLU A 77 -1.51 4.11 -10.83
C GLU A 77 -0.74 5.37 -10.46
N LEU A 78 -0.72 5.73 -9.18
CA LEU A 78 0.05 6.90 -8.71
C LEU A 78 1.56 6.73 -8.90
N ILE A 79 2.09 5.50 -8.80
CA ILE A 79 3.51 5.21 -9.05
C ILE A 79 3.82 5.30 -10.55
N ASP A 80 2.95 4.81 -11.41
CA ASP A 80 3.12 4.85 -12.86
C ASP A 80 3.08 6.29 -13.41
N GLU A 81 2.40 7.20 -12.71
CA GLU A 81 2.40 8.64 -13.01
C GLU A 81 3.70 9.37 -12.60
N LEU A 82 4.58 8.73 -11.81
CA LEU A 82 5.84 9.36 -11.40
C LEU A 82 6.88 9.35 -12.53
N PRO A 83 7.65 10.45 -12.69
CA PRO A 83 8.79 10.42 -13.60
C PRO A 83 9.83 9.39 -13.13
N PRO A 84 10.62 8.83 -14.05
CA PRO A 84 11.72 7.95 -13.68
C PRO A 84 12.68 8.66 -12.72
N LEU A 85 13.31 7.89 -11.84
CA LEU A 85 14.27 8.44 -10.89
C LEU A 85 15.40 9.17 -11.65
N PRO A 86 15.78 10.38 -11.20
CA PRO A 86 16.89 11.10 -11.81
C PRO A 86 18.15 10.24 -11.72
N ARG A 87 18.87 10.15 -12.83
CA ARG A 87 20.17 9.48 -12.90
C ARG A 87 21.23 10.44 -12.41
N ALA A 88 22.26 9.92 -11.73
CA ALA A 88 23.41 10.73 -11.37
C ALA A 88 24.07 11.25 -12.67
N PRO A 89 24.31 12.57 -12.82
CA PRO A 89 24.96 13.10 -14.01
C PRO A 89 26.43 12.67 -14.04
N TYR A 90 26.96 12.41 -15.23
CA TYR A 90 28.41 12.31 -15.40
C TYR A 90 29.04 13.70 -15.31
N LEU A 91 30.32 13.77 -14.96
CA LEU A 91 31.04 15.05 -14.96
C LEU A 91 30.97 15.74 -16.34
N GLU A 92 30.99 14.95 -17.41
CA GLU A 92 30.87 15.41 -18.81
C GLU A 92 29.52 16.08 -19.12
N ASP A 93 28.44 15.66 -18.45
CA ASP A 93 27.10 16.27 -18.58
C ASP A 93 27.04 17.64 -17.91
N LEU A 94 27.94 17.93 -16.96
CA LEU A 94 27.99 19.17 -16.18
C LEU A 94 28.93 20.23 -16.77
N THR A 95 29.83 19.84 -17.68
CA THR A 95 30.85 20.73 -18.26
C THR A 95 30.50 21.24 -19.67
N LYS A 96 29.26 21.08 -20.12
CA LYS A 96 28.75 21.61 -21.40
C LYS A 96 28.10 22.98 -21.26
#